data_AF-A0A845GHE4-F1
#
_entry.id   AF-A0A845GHE4-F1
#
_cell.length_a   1.000
_cell.length_b   1.000
_cell.length_c   1.000
_cell.angle_alpha   90.00
_cell.angle_beta   90.00
_cell.angle_gamma   90.00
#
_symmetry.space_group_name_H-M   'P 1'
#
loop_
_entity.id
_entity.type
_entity.pdbx_description
1 polymer ?
#
loop_
_entity_poly.entity_id
_entity_poly.type
_entity_poly.pdbx_seq_one_letter_code
_entity_poly.pdbx_strand_id
1 'polypeptide(L)'
;ALGALSTAALAGLSSDDIGALGSAQLAGLTTAQVASLRSAQIDGLGTQQMSGFNSAQIHALTSQQLARLSSDDMAAIRTANLGALSTSALAGLTSDQMTALGGAPQFISALSTAQIAALRSAALQGLSAAQA
;
A
#
# COMPACT_ATOMS: atom_id res chain seq x y z
N ALA A 1 17.51 -8.80 -12.29
CA ALA A 1 16.14 -8.63 -11.78
C ALA A 1 16.20 -7.85 -10.48
N LEU A 2 15.28 -6.90 -10.23
CA LEU A 2 15.27 -6.13 -8.97
C LEU A 2 15.16 -7.04 -7.73
N GLY A 3 14.52 -8.20 -7.86
CA GLY A 3 14.47 -9.26 -6.85
C GLY A 3 15.82 -9.75 -6.30
N ALA A 4 16.93 -9.51 -6.99
CA ALA A 4 18.27 -9.89 -6.55
C ALA A 4 19.01 -8.79 -5.75
N LEU A 5 18.46 -7.57 -5.68
CA LEU A 5 19.06 -6.48 -4.91
C LEU A 5 18.90 -6.71 -3.40
N SER A 6 19.88 -6.30 -2.61
CA SER A 6 19.68 -6.26 -1.16
C SER A 6 18.70 -5.15 -0.79
N THR A 7 18.03 -5.30 0.35
CA THR A 7 17.17 -4.24 0.92
C THR A 7 17.96 -2.96 1.18
N ALA A 8 19.24 -3.07 1.54
CA ALA A 8 20.14 -1.93 1.69
C ALA A 8 20.39 -1.18 0.37
N ALA A 9 20.57 -1.92 -0.73
CA ALA A 9 20.74 -1.31 -2.06
C ALA A 9 19.46 -0.61 -2.51
N LEU A 10 18.29 -1.22 -2.30
CA LEU A 10 17.00 -0.58 -2.59
C LEU A 10 16.77 0.68 -1.77
N ALA A 11 17.17 0.67 -0.51
CA ALA A 11 16.99 1.81 0.36
C ALA A 11 17.96 2.98 0.06
N GLY A 12 18.98 2.73 -0.77
CA GLY A 12 19.88 3.75 -1.32
C GLY A 12 19.37 4.41 -2.61
N LEU A 13 18.28 3.91 -3.21
CA LEU A 13 17.67 4.53 -4.39
C LEU A 13 16.95 5.82 -4.03
N SER A 14 17.02 6.82 -4.90
CA SER A 14 16.24 8.05 -4.77
C SER A 14 14.78 7.85 -5.18
N SER A 15 13.90 8.81 -4.85
CA SER A 15 12.52 8.83 -5.35
C SER A 15 12.47 8.84 -6.88
N ASP A 16 13.40 9.54 -7.53
CA ASP A 16 13.46 9.67 -8.99
C ASP A 16 13.88 8.36 -9.65
N ASP A 17 14.82 7.63 -9.03
CA ASP A 17 15.20 6.29 -9.48
C ASP A 17 14.00 5.33 -9.43
N ILE A 18 13.20 5.41 -8.36
CA ILE A 18 11.99 4.60 -8.20
C ILE A 18 10.92 4.99 -9.23
N GLY A 19 10.72 6.29 -9.47
CA GLY A 19 9.77 6.79 -10.46
C GLY A 19 10.15 6.43 -11.90
N ALA A 20 11.44 6.21 -12.17
CA ALA A 20 11.94 5.74 -13.46
C ALA A 20 11.76 4.23 -13.68
N LEU A 21 11.38 3.45 -12.65
CA LEU A 21 11.12 2.02 -12.79
C LEU A 21 9.77 1.79 -13.48
N GLY A 22 9.78 0.86 -14.44
CA GLY A 22 8.58 0.31 -15.05
C GLY A 22 7.88 -0.72 -14.16
N SER A 23 6.59 -0.90 -14.40
CA SER A 23 5.71 -1.83 -13.66
C SER A 23 6.24 -3.28 -13.64
N ALA A 24 6.82 -3.75 -14.75
CA ALA A 24 7.40 -5.10 -14.82
C ALA A 24 8.64 -5.29 -13.94
N GLN A 25 9.44 -4.24 -13.74
CA GLN A 25 10.60 -4.30 -12.85
C GLN A 25 10.13 -4.35 -11.39
N LEU A 26 9.11 -3.55 -11.05
CA LEU A 26 8.49 -3.55 -9.73
C LEU A 26 7.80 -4.88 -9.40
N ALA A 27 7.13 -5.51 -10.36
CA ALA A 27 6.56 -6.85 -10.22
C ALA A 27 7.63 -7.92 -9.86
N GLY A 28 8.90 -7.65 -10.17
CA GLY A 28 10.03 -8.51 -9.85
C GLY A 28 10.62 -8.34 -8.44
N LEU A 29 10.10 -7.41 -7.63
CA LEU A 29 10.52 -7.25 -6.23
C LEU A 29 9.95 -8.38 -5.34
N THR A 30 10.71 -8.80 -4.35
CA THR A 30 10.23 -9.72 -3.33
C THR A 30 9.40 -8.98 -2.28
N THR A 31 8.56 -9.71 -1.53
CA THR A 31 7.78 -9.12 -0.43
C THR A 31 8.67 -8.51 0.67
N ALA A 32 9.81 -9.14 0.96
CA ALA A 32 10.79 -8.61 1.92
C ALA A 32 11.41 -7.28 1.43
N GLN A 33 11.65 -7.16 0.13
CA GLN A 33 12.14 -5.92 -0.47
C GLN A 33 11.08 -4.82 -0.41
N VAL A 34 9.83 -5.13 -0.73
CA VAL A 34 8.71 -4.18 -0.64
C VAL A 34 8.51 -3.69 0.80
N ALA A 35 8.53 -4.59 1.78
CA ALA A 35 8.43 -4.23 3.20
C ALA A 35 9.61 -3.38 3.70
N SER A 36 10.76 -3.40 2.99
CA SER A 36 11.96 -2.63 3.34
C SER A 36 12.03 -1.22 2.73
N LEU A 37 11.12 -0.88 1.80
CA LEU A 37 11.09 0.45 1.17
C LEU A 37 10.85 1.53 2.22
N ARG A 38 11.63 2.62 2.17
CA ARG A 38 11.45 3.76 3.07
C ARG A 38 10.48 4.76 2.46
N SER A 39 10.01 5.69 3.28
CA SER A 39 9.06 6.74 2.88
C SER A 39 9.50 7.47 1.61
N ALA A 40 10.78 7.82 1.47
CA ALA A 40 11.31 8.49 0.29
C ALA A 40 11.18 7.66 -1.00
N GLN A 41 11.33 6.33 -0.92
CA GLN A 41 11.10 5.47 -2.08
C GLN A 41 9.60 5.33 -2.39
N ILE A 42 8.75 5.26 -1.35
CA ILE A 42 7.29 5.22 -1.53
C ILE A 42 6.78 6.51 -2.18
N ASP A 43 7.31 7.67 -1.80
CA ASP A 43 6.93 8.96 -2.40
C ASP A 43 7.29 9.04 -3.89
N GLY A 44 8.25 8.21 -4.36
CA GLY A 44 8.59 8.06 -5.78
C GLY A 44 7.70 7.08 -6.55
N LEU A 45 6.85 6.30 -5.88
CA LEU A 45 5.92 5.39 -6.53
C LEU A 45 4.66 6.17 -6.95
N GLY A 46 4.53 6.43 -8.25
CA GLY A 46 3.29 6.95 -8.81
C GLY A 46 2.25 5.86 -9.05
N THR A 47 1.04 6.27 -9.44
CA THR A 47 -0.09 5.38 -9.77
C THR A 47 0.27 4.30 -10.80
N GLN A 48 1.10 4.62 -11.80
CA GLN A 48 1.58 3.65 -12.80
C GLN A 48 2.47 2.57 -12.16
N GLN A 49 3.39 2.95 -11.28
CA GLN A 49 4.25 2.02 -10.55
C GLN A 49 3.41 1.12 -9.64
N MET A 50 2.43 1.70 -8.95
CA MET A 50 1.51 0.98 -8.06
C MET A 50 0.66 -0.07 -8.79
N SER A 51 0.31 0.18 -10.05
CA SER A 51 -0.38 -0.81 -10.91
C SER A 51 0.48 -2.03 -11.25
N GLY A 52 1.81 -1.91 -11.12
CA GLY A 52 2.75 -2.99 -11.36
C GLY A 52 2.91 -3.97 -10.21
N PHE A 53 2.43 -3.64 -9.00
CA PHE A 53 2.53 -4.56 -7.88
C PHE A 53 1.48 -5.67 -7.93
N ASN A 54 1.92 -6.89 -7.60
CA ASN A 54 1.02 -8.03 -7.42
C ASN A 54 0.43 -8.06 -5.99
N SER A 55 -0.54 -8.95 -5.79
CA SER A 55 -1.22 -9.15 -4.50
C SER A 55 -0.28 -9.41 -3.33
N ALA A 56 0.74 -10.26 -3.51
CA ALA A 56 1.68 -10.59 -2.45
C ALA A 56 2.56 -9.38 -2.05
N GLN A 57 2.99 -8.59 -3.03
CA GLN A 57 3.74 -7.36 -2.79
C GLN A 57 2.89 -6.31 -2.07
N ILE A 58 1.63 -6.15 -2.47
CA ILE A 58 0.69 -5.24 -1.80
C ILE A 58 0.40 -5.71 -0.37
N HIS A 59 0.31 -7.03 -0.14
CA HIS A 59 0.18 -7.59 1.21
C HIS A 59 1.40 -7.30 2.09
N ALA A 60 2.58 -7.13 1.49
CA ALA A 60 3.82 -6.84 2.19
C ALA A 60 4.01 -5.36 2.51
N LEU A 61 3.15 -4.47 2.00
CA LEU A 61 3.16 -3.06 2.37
C LEU A 61 2.78 -2.89 3.84
N THR A 62 3.59 -2.11 4.54
CA THR A 62 3.37 -1.75 5.95
C THR A 62 2.40 -0.58 6.05
N SER A 63 1.78 -0.42 7.22
CA SER A 63 0.91 0.73 7.51
C SER A 63 1.61 2.08 7.30
N GLN A 64 2.90 2.18 7.66
CA GLN A 64 3.67 3.42 7.48
C GLN A 64 3.89 3.75 6.00
N GLN A 65 4.09 2.74 5.15
CA GLN A 65 4.21 2.94 3.70
C GLN A 65 2.85 3.31 3.09
N LEU A 66 1.78 2.63 3.51
CA LEU A 66 0.42 2.95 3.07
C LEU A 66 0.03 4.38 3.46
N ALA A 67 0.42 4.84 4.64
CA ALA A 67 0.18 6.20 5.12
C ALA A 67 0.80 7.29 4.23
N ARG A 68 1.82 6.96 3.41
CA ARG A 68 2.45 7.90 2.46
C ARG A 68 1.76 7.97 1.10
N LEU A 69 0.93 6.98 0.77
CA LEU A 69 0.31 6.90 -0.54
C LEU A 69 -0.86 7.88 -0.67
N SER A 70 -0.97 8.49 -1.85
CA SER A 70 -2.08 9.39 -2.17
C SER A 70 -3.38 8.62 -2.37
N SER A 71 -4.51 9.33 -2.38
CA SER A 71 -5.82 8.75 -2.67
C SER A 71 -5.88 8.08 -4.06
N ASP A 72 -5.15 8.62 -5.04
CA ASP A 72 -5.09 8.07 -6.40
C ASP A 72 -4.26 6.79 -6.44
N ASP A 73 -3.15 6.71 -5.70
CA ASP A 73 -2.36 5.49 -5.55
C ASP A 73 -3.16 4.39 -4.84
N MET A 74 -3.95 4.79 -3.84
CA MET A 74 -4.91 3.90 -3.17
C MET A 74 -6.00 3.39 -4.10
N ALA A 75 -6.45 4.20 -5.06
CA ALA A 75 -7.38 3.76 -6.10
C ALA A 75 -6.71 2.81 -7.11
N ALA A 76 -5.42 2.98 -7.42
CA ALA A 76 -4.69 2.05 -8.29
C ALA A 76 -4.51 0.66 -7.65
N ILE A 77 -4.17 0.60 -6.35
CA ILE A 77 -4.13 -0.66 -5.58
C ILE A 77 -5.50 -1.37 -5.60
N ARG A 78 -6.56 -0.57 -5.48
CA ARG A 78 -7.94 -1.04 -5.36
C ARG A 78 -8.40 -1.88 -6.54
N THR A 79 -8.12 -1.43 -7.76
CA THR A 79 -8.50 -2.14 -8.99
C THR A 79 -7.83 -3.49 -9.13
N ALA A 80 -6.65 -3.67 -8.53
CA ALA A 80 -5.87 -4.89 -8.70
C ALA A 80 -6.11 -5.90 -7.56
N ASN A 81 -6.23 -5.46 -6.30
CA ASN A 81 -5.85 -6.34 -5.18
C ASN A 81 -6.55 -6.08 -3.83
N LEU A 82 -7.81 -5.63 -3.80
CA LEU A 82 -8.54 -5.33 -2.55
C LEU A 82 -8.53 -6.46 -1.50
N GLY A 83 -8.64 -7.72 -1.93
CA GLY A 83 -8.60 -8.88 -1.03
C GLY A 83 -7.21 -9.18 -0.45
N ALA A 84 -6.15 -8.59 -1.02
CA ALA A 84 -4.77 -8.86 -0.63
C ALA A 84 -4.26 -7.96 0.51
N LEU A 85 -5.01 -6.96 0.97
CA LEU A 85 -4.57 -6.12 2.10
C LEU A 85 -4.63 -6.91 3.42
N SER A 86 -3.55 -6.87 4.20
CA SER A 86 -3.52 -7.48 5.53
C SER A 86 -4.36 -6.68 6.53
N THR A 87 -4.85 -7.35 7.59
CA THR A 87 -5.60 -6.66 8.67
C THR A 87 -4.76 -5.61 9.39
N SER A 88 -3.45 -5.84 9.53
CA SER A 88 -2.50 -4.89 10.11
C SER A 88 -2.28 -3.67 9.21
N ALA A 89 -2.21 -3.87 7.89
CA ALA A 89 -2.18 -2.79 6.92
C ALA A 89 -3.44 -1.93 7.01
N LEU A 90 -4.62 -2.56 7.08
CA LEU A 90 -5.90 -1.87 7.22
C LEU A 90 -5.99 -1.08 8.54
N ALA A 91 -5.40 -1.60 9.62
CA ALA A 91 -5.41 -0.95 10.93
C ALA A 91 -4.63 0.37 10.99
N GLY A 92 -3.66 0.57 10.09
CA GLY A 92 -2.84 1.78 10.07
C GLY A 92 -3.21 2.79 8.98
N LEU A 93 -4.35 2.61 8.32
CA LEU A 93 -4.85 3.55 7.32
C LEU A 93 -5.43 4.80 7.98
N THR A 94 -5.23 5.95 7.35
CA THR A 94 -5.86 7.22 7.75
C THR A 94 -7.33 7.28 7.30
N SER A 95 -8.11 8.20 7.86
CA SER A 95 -9.52 8.42 7.47
C SER A 95 -9.67 8.80 5.99
N ASP A 96 -8.73 9.58 5.44
CA ASP A 96 -8.74 9.97 4.03
C ASP A 96 -8.44 8.78 3.12
N GLN A 97 -7.47 7.94 3.50
CA GLN A 97 -7.17 6.70 2.79
C GLN A 97 -8.33 5.72 2.89
N MET A 98 -9.00 5.62 4.05
CA MET A 98 -10.22 4.82 4.18
C MET A 98 -11.36 5.36 3.34
N THR A 99 -11.49 6.68 3.17
CA THR A 99 -12.50 7.29 2.29
C THR A 99 -12.21 7.03 0.82
N ALA A 100 -10.96 7.27 0.40
CA ALA A 100 -10.45 6.85 -0.90
C ALA A 100 -10.67 5.36 -1.09
N LEU A 101 -10.63 4.58 0.01
CA LEU A 101 -10.88 3.17 0.00
C LEU A 101 -12.38 2.77 -0.12
N GLY A 102 -13.24 3.43 0.63
CA GLY A 102 -14.68 3.15 0.71
C GLY A 102 -15.49 3.68 -0.45
N GLY A 103 -14.96 4.64 -1.22
CA GLY A 103 -15.69 5.28 -2.33
C GLY A 103 -16.07 4.37 -3.50
N ALA A 104 -15.58 3.12 -3.55
CA ALA A 104 -15.90 2.19 -4.63
C ALA A 104 -17.10 1.29 -4.28
N PRO A 105 -18.07 1.11 -5.19
CA PRO A 105 -19.31 0.38 -4.92
C PRO A 105 -19.14 -1.10 -4.54
N GLN A 106 -17.99 -1.71 -4.87
CA GLN A 106 -17.65 -3.10 -4.55
C GLN A 106 -16.70 -3.26 -3.34
N PHE A 107 -16.31 -2.16 -2.67
CA PHE A 107 -15.32 -2.21 -1.60
C PHE A 107 -15.72 -3.15 -0.46
N ILE A 108 -16.96 -3.02 0.05
CA ILE A 108 -17.43 -3.85 1.17
C ILE A 108 -17.60 -5.32 0.75
N SER A 109 -17.99 -5.58 -0.51
CA SER A 109 -18.19 -6.94 -1.03
C SER A 109 -16.90 -7.69 -1.33
N ALA A 110 -15.78 -6.98 -1.54
CA ALA A 110 -14.47 -7.58 -1.81
C ALA A 110 -13.68 -7.94 -0.53
N LEU A 111 -14.16 -7.55 0.66
CA LEU A 111 -13.47 -7.75 1.92
C LEU A 111 -13.95 -9.02 2.63
N SER A 112 -13.00 -9.74 3.23
CA SER A 112 -13.30 -10.81 4.17
C SER A 112 -13.85 -10.28 5.49
N THR A 113 -14.51 -11.14 6.26
CA THR A 113 -15.03 -10.81 7.60
C THR A 113 -13.93 -10.34 8.55
N ALA A 114 -12.71 -10.88 8.44
CA ALA A 114 -11.55 -10.45 9.22
C ALA A 114 -11.11 -9.03 8.85
N GLN A 115 -11.09 -8.69 7.55
CA GLN A 115 -10.76 -7.33 7.09
C GLN A 115 -11.83 -6.31 7.49
N ILE A 116 -13.11 -6.69 7.44
CA ILE A 116 -14.21 -5.85 7.94
C ILE A 116 -14.09 -5.63 9.45
N ALA A 117 -13.73 -6.66 10.22
CA ALA A 117 -13.50 -6.52 11.66
C ALA A 117 -12.31 -5.59 11.98
N ALA A 118 -11.21 -5.71 11.23
CA ALA A 118 -10.05 -4.83 11.36
C ALA A 118 -10.38 -3.36 11.04
N LEU A 119 -11.16 -3.12 9.97
CA LEU A 119 -11.63 -1.77 9.63
C LEU A 119 -12.52 -1.18 10.72
N ARG A 120 -13.35 -1.97 11.41
CA ARG A 120 -14.14 -1.47 12.55
C ARG A 120 -13.24 -1.02 13.70
N SER A 121 -12.21 -1.79 14.05
CA SER A 121 -11.25 -1.36 15.08
C SER A 121 -10.45 -0.13 14.66
N ALA A 122 -10.05 -0.03 13.40
CA ALA A 122 -9.28 1.08 12.85
C ALA A 122 -10.12 2.36 12.73
N ALA A 123 -11.35 2.26 12.22
CA ALA A 123 -12.28 3.37 12.11
C ALA A 123 -12.64 3.96 13.47
N LEU A 124 -12.79 3.13 14.50
CA LEU A 124 -12.99 3.58 15.87
C LEU A 124 -11.74 4.30 16.43
N GLN A 125 -10.53 3.80 16.15
CA GLN A 125 -9.29 4.46 16.58
C GLN A 125 -9.05 5.78 15.83
N GLY A 126 -9.28 5.82 14.51
CA GLY A 126 -9.15 7.03 13.70
C GLY A 126 -10.14 8.12 14.10
N LEU A 127 -11.36 7.74 14.49
CA LEU A 127 -12.33 8.69 15.05
C LEU A 127 -11.86 9.23 16.41
N SER A 128 -11.29 8.37 17.27
CA SER A 128 -10.76 8.81 18.57
C SER A 128 -9.54 9.73 18.47
N ALA A 129 -8.69 9.51 17.46
CA ALA A 129 -7.52 10.36 17.20
C ALA A 129 -7.89 11.70 16.56
N ALA A 130 -8.97 11.76 15.77
CA ALA A 130 -9.51 12.99 15.20
C ALA A 130 -10.34 13.82 16.21
N GLN A 131 -10.68 13.24 17.36
CA GLN A 131 -11.40 13.89 18.46
C GLN A 131 -10.48 14.39 19.59
N ALA A 132 -9.17 14.17 19.49
CA ALA A 132 -8.15 14.62 20.44
C ALA A 132 -7.33 15.78 19.85
#